data_AF-A0A5C8D8H7-F1
#
_entry.id   AF-A0A5C8D8H7-F1
#
_cell.length_a   1.000
_cell.length_b   1.000
_cell.length_c   1.000
_cell.angle_alpha   90.00
_cell.angle_beta   90.00
_cell.angle_gamma   90.00
#
_symmetry.space_group_name_H-M   'P 1'
#
loop_
_entity.id
_entity.type
_entity.pdbx_description
1 polymer ?
#
loop_
_entity_poly.entity_id
_entity_poly.type
_entity_poly.pdbx_seq_one_letter_code
_entity_poly.pdbx_strand_id
1 'polypeptide(L)'
;MAKSLTKEENILLTLINAFKNDEKEKLNHLGNISKSLIEVRKKVKEEMEKLPPQFNVFNFINLLNHENYNSNLFANFLDIKFKHNGNEIGFAKLFLKYITEEFGWEFDLENIKIEDIKIKRELSTEELKRIDIFIGYKKEFAIIIENKIWADDGYKQLKNYYNHVKSQEYDKIYIIYLTPYEREPSEESLSKELYKKEGSELYGKFKNIKHEEIGKWINKKILKNEEFSFLNIESKDNKNDYKLLKSALIQIINNELSISQGDKMTEGKIKKILEENIFKDIKTVEDVDEYINMFKSQVIGLLEEKRVEIEAEIERENRKVIIDKFFPHYLKFTKDVIKELEKQGYKKGNFYAPNKDEYIFTDNECPIDSSYFLGLGSVFLQSDCEDNSIICRLGIAEEEDKKIK
;
A
#
# COMPACT_ATOMS: atom_id res chain seq x y z
N MET A 1 14.41 -67.51 2.11
CA MET A 1 13.76 -67.29 0.80
C MET A 1 13.08 -65.93 0.86
N ALA A 2 13.22 -65.09 -0.16
CA ALA A 2 12.34 -63.93 -0.30
C ALA A 2 10.93 -64.44 -0.68
N LYS A 3 9.88 -63.86 -0.09
CA LYS A 3 8.51 -64.12 -0.56
C LYS A 3 8.38 -63.51 -1.96
N SER A 4 7.93 -64.29 -2.94
CA SER A 4 7.55 -63.72 -4.23
C SER A 4 6.36 -62.80 -4.00
N LEU A 5 6.47 -61.54 -4.46
CA LEU A 5 5.33 -60.62 -4.49
C LEU A 5 4.20 -61.23 -5.33
N THR A 6 2.97 -61.07 -4.89
CA THR A 6 1.77 -61.42 -5.65
C THR A 6 1.63 -60.51 -6.88
N LYS A 7 0.76 -60.90 -7.82
CA LYS A 7 0.50 -60.11 -9.04
C LYS A 7 0.04 -58.68 -8.71
N GLU A 8 -0.76 -58.53 -7.66
CA GLU A 8 -1.31 -57.25 -7.19
C GLU A 8 -0.24 -56.37 -6.51
N GLU A 9 0.59 -56.95 -5.63
CA GLU A 9 1.72 -56.24 -5.01
C GLU A 9 2.75 -55.75 -6.05
N ASN A 10 3.00 -56.53 -7.10
CA ASN A 10 3.88 -56.10 -8.21
C ASN A 10 3.27 -54.91 -8.97
N ILE A 11 1.97 -54.93 -9.29
CA ILE A 11 1.29 -53.81 -9.97
C ILE A 11 1.34 -52.55 -9.09
N LEU A 12 1.06 -52.68 -7.79
CA LEU A 12 1.13 -51.56 -6.86
C LEU A 12 2.55 -50.99 -6.75
N LEU A 13 3.58 -51.83 -6.74
CA LEU A 13 4.98 -51.40 -6.73
C LEU A 13 5.37 -50.69 -8.03
N THR A 14 4.90 -51.15 -9.20
CA THR A 14 5.06 -50.45 -10.47
C THR A 14 4.42 -49.07 -10.44
N LEU A 15 3.19 -48.95 -9.93
CA LEU A 15 2.49 -47.66 -9.81
C LEU A 15 3.23 -46.70 -8.86
N ILE A 16 3.63 -47.16 -7.66
CA ILE A 16 4.40 -46.34 -6.69
C ILE A 16 5.72 -45.85 -7.29
N ASN A 17 6.41 -46.69 -8.08
CA ASN A 17 7.66 -46.29 -8.74
C ASN A 17 7.40 -45.33 -9.91
N ALA A 18 6.27 -45.45 -10.61
CA ALA A 18 5.86 -44.47 -11.64
C ALA A 18 5.57 -43.10 -11.01
N PHE A 19 4.78 -43.03 -9.94
CA PHE A 19 4.52 -41.77 -9.21
C PHE A 19 5.82 -41.12 -8.69
N LYS A 20 6.72 -41.90 -8.08
CA LYS A 20 8.01 -41.36 -7.59
C LYS A 20 8.95 -40.88 -8.70
N ASN A 21 8.85 -41.45 -9.91
CA ASN A 21 9.60 -40.96 -11.05
C ASN A 21 8.96 -39.67 -11.60
N ASP A 22 7.64 -39.58 -11.70
CA ASP A 22 6.89 -38.37 -12.08
C ASP A 22 7.17 -37.19 -11.13
N GLU A 23 7.09 -37.40 -9.81
CA GLU A 23 7.49 -36.39 -8.81
C GLU A 23 8.94 -35.92 -8.99
N LYS A 24 9.85 -36.87 -9.27
CA LYS A 24 11.28 -36.58 -9.46
C LYS A 24 11.55 -35.83 -10.77
N GLU A 25 10.82 -36.14 -11.84
CA GLU A 25 10.92 -35.43 -13.12
C GLU A 25 10.37 -34.01 -12.99
N LYS A 26 9.25 -33.81 -12.28
CA LYS A 26 8.72 -32.48 -11.92
C LYS A 26 9.70 -31.66 -11.07
N LEU A 27 10.33 -32.28 -10.06
CA LEU A 27 11.38 -31.61 -9.25
C LEU A 27 12.62 -31.24 -10.09
N ASN A 28 13.05 -32.10 -11.03
CA ASN A 28 14.13 -31.77 -11.97
C ASN A 28 13.74 -30.63 -12.92
N HIS A 29 12.48 -30.62 -13.39
CA HIS A 29 11.93 -29.60 -14.28
C HIS A 29 11.87 -28.23 -13.58
N LEU A 30 11.30 -28.16 -12.37
CA LEU A 30 11.36 -26.98 -11.49
C LEU A 30 12.81 -26.51 -11.24
N GLY A 31 13.73 -27.46 -10.98
CA GLY A 31 15.16 -27.18 -10.82
C GLY A 31 15.85 -26.64 -12.07
N ASN A 32 15.29 -26.85 -13.27
CA ASN A 32 15.76 -26.26 -14.52
C ASN A 32 15.09 -24.91 -14.81
N ILE A 33 13.77 -24.77 -14.57
CA ILE A 33 13.06 -23.49 -14.62
C ILE A 33 13.73 -22.46 -13.69
N SER A 34 14.11 -22.86 -12.47
CA SER A 34 14.84 -22.01 -11.52
C SER A 34 16.16 -21.48 -12.09
N LYS A 35 16.95 -22.32 -12.78
CA LYS A 35 18.18 -21.89 -13.47
C LYS A 35 17.87 -20.91 -14.61
N SER A 36 16.86 -21.22 -15.43
CA SER A 36 16.42 -20.32 -16.50
C SER A 36 15.95 -18.96 -15.95
N LEU A 37 15.22 -18.91 -14.83
CA LEU A 37 14.82 -17.67 -14.17
C LEU A 37 16.01 -16.85 -13.68
N ILE A 38 17.06 -17.50 -13.14
CA ILE A 38 18.30 -16.83 -12.75
C ILE A 38 19.03 -16.26 -13.97
N GLU A 39 19.08 -17.00 -15.08
CA GLU A 39 19.66 -16.51 -16.34
C GLU A 39 18.85 -15.37 -16.97
N VAL A 40 17.51 -15.46 -16.96
CA VAL A 40 16.57 -14.40 -17.37
C VAL A 40 16.82 -13.14 -16.52
N ARG A 41 16.86 -13.26 -15.19
CA ARG A 41 17.13 -12.15 -14.27
C ARG A 41 18.49 -11.49 -14.55
N LYS A 42 19.52 -12.28 -14.86
CA LYS A 42 20.85 -11.77 -15.24
C LYS A 42 20.79 -11.00 -16.56
N LYS A 43 20.21 -11.59 -17.62
CA LYS A 43 20.08 -10.95 -18.95
C LYS A 43 19.25 -9.67 -18.91
N VAL A 44 18.17 -9.65 -18.11
CA VAL A 44 17.38 -8.43 -17.88
C VAL A 44 18.21 -7.35 -17.18
N LYS A 45 19.00 -7.70 -16.15
CA LYS A 45 19.91 -6.74 -15.50
C LYS A 45 20.97 -6.18 -16.47
N GLU A 46 21.61 -7.05 -17.26
CA GLU A 46 22.59 -6.64 -18.28
C GLU A 46 21.97 -5.74 -19.37
N GLU A 47 20.68 -5.91 -19.69
CA GLU A 47 19.94 -5.01 -20.59
C GLU A 47 19.48 -3.70 -19.93
N MET A 48 19.27 -3.67 -18.61
CA MET A 48 19.01 -2.45 -17.84
C MET A 48 20.27 -1.60 -17.66
N GLU A 49 21.44 -2.22 -17.44
CA GLU A 49 22.74 -1.54 -17.32
C GLU A 49 23.18 -0.83 -18.61
N LYS A 50 22.57 -1.15 -19.76
CA LYS A 50 22.79 -0.47 -21.06
C LYS A 50 21.91 0.76 -21.29
N LEU A 51 20.93 1.01 -20.41
CA LEU A 51 19.98 2.10 -20.56
C LEU A 51 20.43 3.32 -19.72
N PRO A 52 20.00 4.55 -20.07
CA PRO A 52 20.24 5.72 -19.23
C PRO A 52 19.72 5.48 -17.81
N PRO A 53 20.43 5.93 -16.75
CA PRO A 53 20.01 5.69 -15.37
C PRO A 53 18.57 6.09 -15.11
N GLN A 54 17.72 5.11 -14.80
CA GLN A 54 16.34 5.37 -14.38
C GLN A 54 16.33 5.82 -12.93
N PHE A 55 15.64 6.92 -12.64
CA PHE A 55 15.54 7.46 -11.28
C PHE A 55 14.11 7.91 -10.98
N ASN A 56 13.35 7.00 -10.36
CA ASN A 56 12.09 7.31 -9.70
C ASN A 56 12.42 7.70 -8.25
N VAL A 57 12.16 8.96 -7.88
CA VAL A 57 12.51 9.52 -6.57
C VAL A 57 11.83 8.72 -5.45
N PHE A 58 10.54 8.41 -5.60
CA PHE A 58 9.72 7.74 -4.59
C PHE A 58 10.15 6.28 -4.37
N ASN A 59 10.57 5.58 -5.43
CA ASN A 59 11.17 4.26 -5.32
C ASN A 59 12.51 4.32 -4.57
N PHE A 60 13.38 5.28 -4.91
CA PHE A 60 14.70 5.41 -4.29
C PHE A 60 14.66 5.76 -2.80
N ILE A 61 13.63 6.49 -2.34
CA ILE A 61 13.41 6.80 -0.91
C ILE A 61 12.42 5.84 -0.22
N ASN A 62 12.13 4.69 -0.84
CA ASN A 62 11.24 3.63 -0.33
C ASN A 62 9.80 4.09 0.00
N LEU A 63 9.28 5.13 -0.66
CA LEU A 63 7.90 5.60 -0.46
C LEU A 63 6.90 5.07 -1.51
N LEU A 64 7.38 4.47 -2.60
CA LEU A 64 6.56 3.93 -3.71
C LEU A 64 5.40 3.06 -3.23
N ASN A 65 5.62 2.21 -2.22
CA ASN A 65 4.66 1.23 -1.72
C ASN A 65 3.74 1.75 -0.60
N HIS A 66 3.96 2.95 -0.07
CA HIS A 66 3.21 3.43 1.09
C HIS A 66 1.89 4.10 0.67
N GLU A 67 0.76 3.47 1.00
CA GLU A 67 -0.60 3.93 0.68
C GLU A 67 -0.83 5.40 1.08
N ASN A 68 -0.56 5.75 2.35
CA ASN A 68 -0.74 7.11 2.88
C ASN A 68 0.06 8.19 2.10
N TYR A 69 1.31 7.91 1.72
CA TYR A 69 2.17 8.83 0.97
C TYR A 69 1.72 9.02 -0.48
N ASN A 70 1.26 7.95 -1.14
CA ASN A 70 0.68 8.03 -2.48
C ASN A 70 -0.67 8.78 -2.47
N SER A 71 -1.52 8.52 -1.47
CA SER A 71 -2.74 9.29 -1.22
C SER A 71 -2.44 10.77 -0.97
N ASN A 72 -1.31 11.08 -0.32
CA ASN A 72 -0.83 12.45 -0.14
C ASN A 72 -0.36 13.09 -1.45
N LEU A 73 0.46 12.39 -2.24
CA LEU A 73 0.96 12.86 -3.53
C LEU A 73 -0.22 13.18 -4.48
N PHE A 74 -1.18 12.26 -4.60
CA PHE A 74 -2.32 12.42 -5.50
C PHE A 74 -3.28 13.51 -5.03
N ALA A 75 -3.58 13.61 -3.73
CA ALA A 75 -4.44 14.69 -3.19
C ALA A 75 -3.82 16.09 -3.39
N ASN A 76 -2.52 16.26 -3.14
CA ASN A 76 -1.83 17.53 -3.37
C ASN A 76 -1.78 17.87 -4.87
N PHE A 77 -1.56 16.87 -5.73
CA PHE A 77 -1.62 17.05 -7.19
C PHE A 77 -3.01 17.50 -7.66
N LEU A 78 -4.10 16.92 -7.14
CA LEU A 78 -5.48 17.30 -7.50
C LEU A 78 -5.81 18.75 -7.10
N ASP A 79 -5.23 19.26 -6.00
CA ASP A 79 -5.44 20.64 -5.53
C ASP A 79 -4.60 21.69 -6.28
N ILE A 80 -3.76 21.29 -7.25
CA ILE A 80 -3.02 22.22 -8.10
C ILE A 80 -4.00 23.07 -8.94
N LYS A 81 -3.98 24.37 -8.66
CA LYS A 81 -4.86 25.40 -9.23
C LYS A 81 -4.02 26.60 -9.66
N PHE A 82 -4.09 26.98 -10.94
CA PHE A 82 -3.30 28.11 -11.49
C PHE A 82 -4.03 28.79 -12.65
N LYS A 83 -3.46 29.91 -13.16
CA LYS A 83 -3.97 30.60 -14.36
C LYS A 83 -2.95 30.58 -15.49
N HIS A 84 -3.40 30.32 -16.71
CA HIS A 84 -2.58 30.42 -17.92
C HIS A 84 -3.36 31.19 -19.01
N ASN A 85 -2.77 32.25 -19.56
CA ASN A 85 -3.39 33.13 -20.57
C ASN A 85 -4.82 33.63 -20.23
N GLY A 86 -5.11 33.81 -18.94
CA GLY A 86 -6.42 34.24 -18.42
C GLY A 86 -7.34 33.09 -17.99
N ASN A 87 -7.14 31.89 -18.54
CA ASN A 87 -7.93 30.70 -18.19
C ASN A 87 -7.51 30.14 -16.82
N GLU A 88 -8.47 29.66 -16.05
CA GLU A 88 -8.23 28.94 -14.79
C GLU A 88 -8.12 27.44 -15.05
N ILE A 89 -7.06 26.83 -14.52
CA ILE A 89 -6.75 25.41 -14.66
C ILE A 89 -6.65 24.81 -13.26
N GLY A 90 -7.46 23.79 -13.00
CA GLY A 90 -7.48 23.05 -11.73
C GLY A 90 -7.46 21.55 -12.00
N PHE A 91 -6.47 20.84 -11.45
CA PHE A 91 -6.24 19.43 -11.79
C PHE A 91 -7.37 18.50 -11.34
N ALA A 92 -8.06 18.80 -10.22
CA ALA A 92 -9.31 18.13 -9.87
C ALA A 92 -10.41 18.29 -10.92
N LYS A 93 -10.56 19.46 -11.57
CA LYS A 93 -11.55 19.65 -12.63
C LYS A 93 -11.18 18.87 -13.90
N LEU A 94 -9.88 18.73 -14.20
CA LEU A 94 -9.39 17.83 -15.26
C LEU A 94 -9.59 16.34 -14.92
N PHE A 95 -9.51 15.97 -13.63
CA PHE A 95 -9.82 14.62 -13.18
C PHE A 95 -11.30 14.29 -13.31
N LEU A 96 -12.19 15.20 -12.88
CA LEU A 96 -13.65 15.08 -13.08
C LEU A 96 -14.01 14.89 -14.56
N LYS A 97 -13.40 15.67 -15.47
CA LYS A 97 -13.56 15.49 -16.92
C LYS A 97 -13.13 14.10 -17.39
N TYR A 98 -11.98 13.60 -16.93
CA TYR A 98 -11.48 12.28 -17.29
C TYR A 98 -12.39 11.15 -16.80
N ILE A 99 -12.87 11.19 -15.55
CA ILE A 99 -13.77 10.15 -15.04
C ILE A 99 -15.19 10.27 -15.65
N THR A 100 -15.64 11.43 -16.11
CA THR A 100 -16.80 11.52 -17.01
C THR A 100 -16.56 10.77 -18.32
N GLU A 101 -15.41 11.02 -18.97
CA GLU A 101 -15.07 10.45 -20.28
C GLU A 101 -14.85 8.92 -20.25
N GLU A 102 -14.20 8.37 -19.22
CA GLU A 102 -13.91 6.92 -19.14
C GLU A 102 -14.96 6.12 -18.33
N PHE A 103 -15.63 6.72 -17.34
CA PHE A 103 -16.56 5.98 -16.46
C PHE A 103 -18.04 6.27 -16.72
N GLY A 104 -18.38 7.32 -17.49
CA GLY A 104 -19.75 7.77 -17.70
C GLY A 104 -20.34 8.51 -16.50
N TRP A 105 -19.50 9.05 -15.61
CA TRP A 105 -19.97 9.77 -14.41
C TRP A 105 -20.31 11.22 -14.73
N GLU A 106 -21.59 11.57 -14.69
CA GLU A 106 -22.10 12.89 -15.05
C GLU A 106 -21.90 13.95 -13.95
N PHE A 107 -21.02 14.91 -14.23
CA PHE A 107 -20.79 16.13 -13.46
C PHE A 107 -21.09 17.36 -14.33
N ASP A 108 -21.61 18.45 -13.75
CA ASP A 108 -21.78 19.73 -14.45
C ASP A 108 -20.42 20.45 -14.56
N LEU A 109 -19.59 20.00 -15.49
CA LEU A 109 -18.24 20.52 -15.71
C LEU A 109 -18.23 21.99 -16.16
N GLU A 110 -19.35 22.53 -16.63
CA GLU A 110 -19.43 23.95 -17.01
C GLU A 110 -19.60 24.82 -15.76
N ASN A 111 -20.59 24.51 -14.90
CA ASN A 111 -20.89 25.27 -13.70
C ASN A 111 -19.98 24.93 -12.48
N ILE A 112 -19.19 23.85 -12.53
CA ILE A 112 -18.22 23.52 -11.48
C ILE A 112 -17.12 24.59 -11.39
N LYS A 113 -17.18 25.34 -10.29
CA LYS A 113 -16.16 26.28 -9.82
C LYS A 113 -14.98 25.56 -9.18
N ILE A 114 -13.76 25.93 -9.56
CA ILE A 114 -12.52 25.24 -9.13
C ILE A 114 -12.22 25.51 -7.65
N GLU A 115 -12.56 26.70 -7.17
CA GLU A 115 -12.43 27.13 -5.77
C GLU A 115 -13.40 26.40 -4.82
N ASP A 116 -14.54 25.92 -5.33
CA ASP A 116 -15.58 25.23 -4.57
C ASP A 116 -15.33 23.70 -4.45
N ILE A 117 -14.38 23.14 -5.22
CA ILE A 117 -13.97 21.73 -5.10
C ILE A 117 -13.12 21.56 -3.83
N LYS A 118 -13.66 20.82 -2.86
CA LYS A 118 -13.02 20.52 -1.57
C LYS A 118 -12.32 19.17 -1.66
N ILE A 119 -10.99 19.18 -1.56
CA ILE A 119 -10.18 17.98 -1.40
C ILE A 119 -9.81 17.85 0.08
N LYS A 120 -9.89 16.64 0.63
CA LYS A 120 -9.39 16.29 1.96
C LYS A 120 -8.62 14.98 1.91
N ARG A 121 -7.59 14.87 2.75
CA ARG A 121 -6.95 13.60 3.10
C ARG A 121 -7.50 13.06 4.41
N GLU A 122 -7.34 11.74 4.61
CA GLU A 122 -7.55 11.03 5.89
C GLU A 122 -8.81 11.50 6.64
N LEU A 123 -9.91 11.67 5.91
CA LEU A 123 -11.15 12.22 6.45
C LEU A 123 -11.73 11.22 7.45
N SER A 124 -11.56 11.53 8.74
CA SER A 124 -12.05 10.72 9.84
C SER A 124 -13.57 10.58 9.79
N THR A 125 -14.02 9.35 9.95
CA THR A 125 -15.42 8.94 10.00
C THR A 125 -15.85 8.65 11.45
N GLU A 126 -17.15 8.51 11.67
CA GLU A 126 -17.74 8.25 12.99
C GLU A 126 -17.24 6.93 13.64
N GLU A 127 -16.72 5.98 12.85
CA GLU A 127 -16.10 4.73 13.34
C GLU A 127 -14.55 4.80 13.36
N LEU A 128 -13.97 5.99 13.53
CA LEU A 128 -12.52 6.29 13.62
C LEU A 128 -11.65 5.93 12.39
N LYS A 129 -12.21 5.24 11.38
CA LYS A 129 -11.57 4.99 10.07
C LYS A 129 -11.42 6.29 9.29
N ARG A 130 -10.42 6.36 8.40
CA ARG A 130 -10.04 7.60 7.69
C ARG A 130 -10.06 7.36 6.18
N ILE A 131 -10.91 8.07 5.46
CA ILE A 131 -10.96 8.02 3.98
C ILE A 131 -9.65 8.61 3.42
N ASP A 132 -8.92 7.85 2.61
CA ASP A 132 -7.63 8.26 2.03
C ASP A 132 -7.67 9.62 1.33
N ILE A 133 -8.53 9.75 0.31
CA ILE A 133 -8.82 11.01 -0.39
C ILE A 133 -10.33 11.17 -0.54
N PHE A 134 -10.84 12.32 -0.13
CA PHE A 134 -12.22 12.74 -0.33
C PHE A 134 -12.24 13.97 -1.25
N ILE A 135 -13.04 13.91 -2.33
CA ILE A 135 -13.36 15.06 -3.19
C ILE A 135 -14.84 15.37 -3.01
N GLY A 136 -15.22 16.60 -2.68
CA GLY A 136 -16.63 17.00 -2.53
C GLY A 136 -16.93 18.38 -3.11
N TYR A 137 -18.09 18.50 -3.75
CA TYR A 137 -18.58 19.75 -4.34
C TYR A 137 -20.04 19.97 -3.91
N LYS A 138 -20.28 21.10 -3.24
CA LYS A 138 -21.61 21.70 -2.91
C LYS A 138 -22.76 20.82 -2.41
N LYS A 139 -22.49 19.60 -1.93
CA LYS A 139 -23.47 18.51 -1.68
C LYS A 139 -23.98 17.81 -2.95
N GLU A 140 -23.98 18.48 -4.09
CA GLU A 140 -24.27 17.91 -5.41
C GLU A 140 -23.53 16.58 -5.68
N PHE A 141 -22.25 16.48 -5.30
CA PHE A 141 -21.54 15.18 -5.33
C PHE A 141 -20.35 15.07 -4.37
N ALA A 142 -20.01 13.82 -4.07
CA ALA A 142 -18.77 13.40 -3.43
C ALA A 142 -18.14 12.19 -4.13
N ILE A 143 -16.82 12.12 -4.11
CA ILE A 143 -16.01 10.99 -4.58
C ILE A 143 -15.10 10.57 -3.43
N ILE A 144 -15.24 9.31 -3.01
CA ILE A 144 -14.32 8.61 -2.13
C ILE A 144 -13.25 7.96 -3.03
N ILE A 145 -11.98 8.18 -2.75
CA ILE A 145 -10.88 7.41 -3.34
C ILE A 145 -10.17 6.70 -2.19
N GLU A 146 -10.14 5.37 -2.24
CA GLU A 146 -9.36 4.54 -1.33
C GLU A 146 -8.17 3.94 -2.11
N ASN A 147 -6.98 3.98 -1.52
CA ASN A 147 -5.74 3.60 -2.15
C ASN A 147 -5.18 2.32 -1.51
N LYS A 148 -5.23 1.20 -2.24
CA LYS A 148 -4.92 -0.13 -1.69
C LYS A 148 -3.83 -0.82 -2.50
N ILE A 149 -2.60 -0.63 -2.05
CA ILE A 149 -1.38 -1.14 -2.66
C ILE A 149 -1.09 -2.55 -2.13
N TRP A 150 -0.83 -2.68 -0.82
CA TRP A 150 -0.40 -3.94 -0.20
C TRP A 150 -1.13 -4.30 1.09
N ALA A 151 -1.83 -3.35 1.74
CA ALA A 151 -2.54 -3.66 2.99
C ALA A 151 -3.82 -4.45 2.73
N ASP A 152 -4.23 -5.26 3.69
CA ASP A 152 -5.55 -5.89 3.68
C ASP A 152 -6.68 -4.87 3.87
N ASP A 153 -7.86 -5.24 3.37
CA ASP A 153 -9.09 -4.45 3.52
C ASP A 153 -9.57 -4.46 4.97
N GLY A 154 -9.84 -3.27 5.53
CA GLY A 154 -10.47 -3.17 6.84
C GLY A 154 -11.91 -3.68 6.81
N TYR A 155 -12.31 -4.43 7.83
CA TYR A 155 -13.70 -4.88 8.02
C TYR A 155 -14.68 -3.70 7.87
N LYS A 156 -15.62 -3.79 6.92
CA LYS A 156 -16.59 -2.75 6.52
C LYS A 156 -16.00 -1.38 6.14
N GLN A 157 -14.72 -1.28 5.78
CA GLN A 157 -14.02 -0.02 5.53
C GLN A 157 -14.74 0.88 4.52
N LEU A 158 -14.90 0.42 3.27
CA LEU A 158 -15.56 1.18 2.21
C LEU A 158 -17.06 1.40 2.48
N LYS A 159 -17.76 0.42 3.08
CA LYS A 159 -19.17 0.57 3.47
C LYS A 159 -19.38 1.70 4.48
N ASN A 160 -18.48 1.84 5.45
CA ASN A 160 -18.55 2.90 6.45
C ASN A 160 -18.27 4.28 5.84
N TYR A 161 -17.33 4.37 4.90
CA TYR A 161 -17.07 5.61 4.17
C TYR A 161 -18.30 6.08 3.38
N TYR A 162 -18.94 5.16 2.65
CA TYR A 162 -20.20 5.44 1.97
C TYR A 162 -21.26 5.97 2.93
N ASN A 163 -21.47 5.28 4.06
CA ASN A 163 -22.44 5.68 5.08
C ASN A 163 -22.14 7.06 5.69
N HIS A 164 -20.88 7.36 5.99
CA HIS A 164 -20.47 8.65 6.56
C HIS A 164 -20.57 9.82 5.55
N VAL A 165 -20.29 9.57 4.27
CA VAL A 165 -20.53 10.59 3.22
C VAL A 165 -22.04 10.76 2.98
N LYS A 166 -22.85 9.71 3.17
CA LYS A 166 -24.31 9.75 3.09
C LYS A 166 -24.97 10.46 4.29
N SER A 167 -24.45 10.29 5.51
CA SER A 167 -24.90 11.06 6.69
C SER A 167 -24.59 12.56 6.55
N GLN A 168 -23.63 12.92 5.70
CA GLN A 168 -23.36 14.29 5.28
C GLN A 168 -24.25 14.80 4.11
N GLU A 169 -25.36 14.15 3.75
CA GLU A 169 -26.34 14.71 2.79
C GLU A 169 -25.74 15.06 1.40
N TYR A 170 -24.92 14.17 0.81
CA TYR A 170 -24.46 14.32 -0.58
C TYR A 170 -25.39 13.57 -1.55
N ASP A 171 -25.85 14.24 -2.62
CA ASP A 171 -26.83 13.71 -3.59
C ASP A 171 -26.27 12.54 -4.40
N LYS A 172 -25.07 12.72 -4.97
CA LYS A 172 -24.33 11.70 -5.71
C LYS A 172 -23.08 11.30 -4.94
N ILE A 173 -22.93 10.02 -4.61
CA ILE A 173 -21.73 9.47 -3.97
C ILE A 173 -21.11 8.43 -4.91
N TYR A 174 -19.83 8.63 -5.20
CA TYR A 174 -19.01 7.77 -6.04
C TYR A 174 -17.86 7.18 -5.22
N ILE A 175 -17.39 5.99 -5.61
CA ILE A 175 -16.22 5.33 -4.99
C ILE A 175 -15.25 4.88 -6.09
N ILE A 176 -14.00 5.30 -5.95
CA ILE A 176 -12.86 4.79 -6.71
C ILE A 176 -12.02 3.94 -5.75
N TYR A 177 -11.86 2.66 -6.07
CA TYR A 177 -10.91 1.77 -5.42
C TYR A 177 -9.67 1.71 -6.32
N LEU A 178 -8.56 2.31 -5.86
CA LEU A 178 -7.32 2.47 -6.60
C LEU A 178 -6.32 1.40 -6.12
N THR A 179 -5.87 0.51 -7.02
CA THR A 179 -5.00 -0.62 -6.65
C THR A 179 -3.91 -0.87 -7.71
N PRO A 180 -2.85 -1.65 -7.42
CA PRO A 180 -1.86 -2.02 -8.42
C PRO A 180 -2.45 -2.81 -9.59
N TYR A 181 -3.37 -3.74 -9.29
CA TYR A 181 -3.76 -4.81 -10.22
C TYR A 181 -5.27 -4.89 -10.53
N GLU A 182 -6.07 -3.89 -10.14
CA GLU A 182 -7.55 -3.91 -10.26
C GLU A 182 -8.14 -5.08 -9.45
N ARG A 183 -7.59 -5.35 -8.25
CA ARG A 183 -8.18 -6.33 -7.31
C ARG A 183 -9.47 -5.78 -6.74
N GLU A 184 -10.50 -6.59 -6.63
CA GLU A 184 -11.74 -6.16 -5.96
C GLU A 184 -11.54 -6.01 -4.45
N PRO A 185 -12.27 -5.11 -3.77
CA PRO A 185 -12.29 -5.11 -2.31
C PRO A 185 -12.90 -6.42 -1.77
N SER A 186 -12.53 -6.77 -0.54
CA SER A 186 -13.14 -7.89 0.17
C SER A 186 -14.65 -7.70 0.37
N GLU A 187 -15.41 -8.80 0.36
CA GLU A 187 -16.86 -8.77 0.68
C GLU A 187 -17.13 -8.18 2.08
N GLU A 188 -16.16 -8.30 3.00
CA GLU A 188 -16.24 -7.72 4.33
C GLU A 188 -16.14 -6.19 4.32
N SER A 189 -15.33 -5.61 3.43
CA SER A 189 -15.17 -4.15 3.27
C SER A 189 -16.33 -3.53 2.48
N LEU A 190 -16.68 -4.12 1.34
CA LEU A 190 -17.85 -3.75 0.53
C LEU A 190 -18.39 -4.98 -0.20
N SER A 191 -19.55 -5.47 0.22
CA SER A 191 -20.15 -6.62 -0.46
C SER A 191 -20.55 -6.31 -1.90
N LYS A 192 -20.32 -7.28 -2.80
CA LYS A 192 -20.50 -7.11 -4.26
C LYS A 192 -21.93 -6.84 -4.66
N GLU A 193 -22.92 -7.21 -3.84
CA GLU A 193 -24.31 -6.82 -4.07
C GLU A 193 -24.51 -5.29 -4.09
N LEU A 194 -23.75 -4.53 -3.29
CA LEU A 194 -23.93 -3.07 -3.17
C LEU A 194 -23.45 -2.30 -4.41
N TYR A 195 -22.63 -2.91 -5.28
CA TYR A 195 -22.01 -2.22 -6.41
C TYR A 195 -22.10 -2.94 -7.78
N LYS A 196 -22.37 -4.25 -7.81
CA LYS A 196 -22.56 -5.02 -9.07
C LYS A 196 -24.01 -5.29 -9.46
N LYS A 197 -24.93 -5.24 -8.49
CA LYS A 197 -26.35 -5.58 -8.69
C LYS A 197 -27.08 -4.38 -9.28
N GLU A 198 -27.78 -4.56 -10.40
CA GLU A 198 -28.58 -3.48 -10.98
C GLU A 198 -29.60 -2.93 -9.97
N GLY A 199 -29.66 -1.61 -9.84
CA GLY A 199 -30.52 -0.93 -8.86
C GLY A 199 -29.96 -0.80 -7.43
N SER A 200 -28.77 -1.32 -7.11
CA SER A 200 -28.12 -1.06 -5.81
C SER A 200 -27.48 0.34 -5.74
N GLU A 201 -27.21 0.83 -4.52
CA GLU A 201 -26.89 2.25 -4.30
C GLU A 201 -25.62 2.74 -5.01
N LEU A 202 -24.63 1.86 -5.17
CA LEU A 202 -23.36 2.12 -5.85
C LEU A 202 -23.29 1.49 -7.26
N TYR A 203 -24.38 0.91 -7.78
CA TYR A 203 -24.42 0.41 -9.15
C TYR A 203 -24.07 1.54 -10.14
N GLY A 204 -23.07 1.30 -10.99
CA GLY A 204 -22.51 2.29 -11.90
C GLY A 204 -21.71 3.43 -11.24
N LYS A 205 -21.70 3.56 -9.90
CA LYS A 205 -20.99 4.62 -9.14
C LYS A 205 -19.74 4.12 -8.40
N PHE A 206 -19.50 2.82 -8.40
CA PHE A 206 -18.23 2.21 -7.98
C PHE A 206 -17.36 1.95 -9.21
N LYS A 207 -16.07 2.27 -9.12
CA LYS A 207 -15.04 1.85 -10.08
C LYS A 207 -13.82 1.31 -9.34
N ASN A 208 -13.24 0.26 -9.90
CA ASN A 208 -11.93 -0.25 -9.54
C ASN A 208 -10.99 0.14 -10.67
N ILE A 209 -9.81 0.68 -10.36
CA ILE A 209 -8.83 1.13 -11.36
C ILE A 209 -7.40 0.88 -10.92
N LYS A 210 -6.49 0.89 -11.89
CA LYS A 210 -5.05 0.76 -11.70
C LYS A 210 -4.39 2.13 -11.54
N HIS A 211 -3.34 2.22 -10.72
CA HIS A 211 -2.42 3.40 -10.75
C HIS A 211 -1.90 3.67 -12.17
N GLU A 212 -1.65 2.61 -12.96
CA GLU A 212 -1.33 2.71 -14.40
C GLU A 212 -2.32 3.61 -15.17
N GLU A 213 -3.60 3.67 -14.80
CA GLU A 213 -4.61 4.51 -15.44
C GLU A 213 -4.49 5.98 -15.05
N ILE A 214 -4.20 6.28 -13.77
CA ILE A 214 -3.87 7.63 -13.30
C ILE A 214 -2.60 8.13 -13.99
N GLY A 215 -1.54 7.32 -14.03
CA GLY A 215 -0.30 7.64 -14.74
C GLY A 215 -0.51 7.87 -16.24
N LYS A 216 -1.33 7.03 -16.91
CA LYS A 216 -1.73 7.22 -18.31
C LYS A 216 -2.54 8.49 -18.52
N TRP A 217 -3.49 8.79 -17.63
CA TRP A 217 -4.32 9.99 -17.69
C TRP A 217 -3.48 11.26 -17.63
N ILE A 218 -2.63 11.41 -16.62
CA ILE A 218 -1.75 12.57 -16.44
C ILE A 218 -0.82 12.72 -17.66
N ASN A 219 -0.26 11.62 -18.17
CA ASN A 219 0.60 11.61 -19.36
C ASN A 219 -0.14 12.05 -20.63
N LYS A 220 -1.33 11.49 -20.89
CA LYS A 220 -2.09 11.67 -22.14
C LYS A 220 -2.93 12.95 -22.19
N LYS A 221 -3.66 13.27 -21.12
CA LYS A 221 -4.63 14.39 -21.07
C LYS A 221 -4.03 15.68 -20.51
N ILE A 222 -2.90 15.61 -19.80
CA ILE A 222 -2.18 16.79 -19.28
C ILE A 222 -0.83 16.93 -20.01
N LEU A 223 0.19 16.14 -19.66
CA LEU A 223 1.59 16.40 -20.06
C LEU A 223 1.83 16.41 -21.59
N LYS A 224 1.09 15.60 -22.36
CA LYS A 224 1.20 15.51 -23.83
C LYS A 224 0.02 16.11 -24.60
N ASN A 225 -0.95 16.72 -23.92
CA ASN A 225 -2.09 17.36 -24.57
C ASN A 225 -1.65 18.73 -25.13
N GLU A 226 -2.04 19.03 -26.37
CA GLU A 226 -1.70 20.27 -27.08
C GLU A 226 -2.21 21.53 -26.33
N GLU A 227 -3.35 21.41 -25.65
CA GLU A 227 -3.94 22.43 -24.75
C GLU A 227 -2.97 22.86 -23.64
N PHE A 228 -2.15 21.92 -23.15
CA PHE A 228 -1.16 22.14 -22.09
C PHE A 228 0.28 22.10 -22.62
N SER A 229 0.48 22.31 -23.93
CA SER A 229 1.80 22.36 -24.57
C SER A 229 2.77 23.34 -23.92
N PHE A 230 2.26 24.42 -23.29
CA PHE A 230 3.04 25.37 -22.50
C PHE A 230 3.82 24.73 -21.34
N LEU A 231 3.36 23.61 -20.77
CA LEU A 231 4.07 22.86 -19.73
C LEU A 231 5.42 22.32 -20.23
N ASN A 232 5.58 22.18 -21.55
CA ASN A 232 6.78 21.62 -22.17
C ASN A 232 7.81 22.68 -22.59
N ILE A 233 7.44 23.97 -22.61
CA ILE A 233 8.26 25.09 -23.06
C ILE A 233 9.15 25.62 -21.93
N GLU A 234 10.44 25.81 -22.19
CA GLU A 234 11.37 26.45 -21.25
C GLU A 234 11.29 27.98 -21.37
N SER A 235 10.67 28.62 -20.39
CA SER A 235 10.63 30.09 -20.26
C SER A 235 11.89 30.61 -19.57
N LYS A 236 12.42 31.75 -20.06
CA LYS A 236 13.43 32.54 -19.32
C LYS A 236 12.80 33.43 -18.24
N ASP A 237 11.50 33.70 -18.36
CA ASP A 237 10.74 34.52 -17.41
C ASP A 237 10.00 33.61 -16.41
N ASN A 238 10.30 33.77 -15.12
CA ASN A 238 9.74 32.98 -14.02
C ASN A 238 8.20 32.91 -14.01
N LYS A 239 7.50 33.90 -14.57
CA LYS A 239 6.03 33.97 -14.59
C LYS A 239 5.38 32.84 -15.41
N ASN A 240 6.09 32.33 -16.42
CA ASN A 240 5.62 31.27 -17.32
C ASN A 240 6.55 30.03 -17.28
N ASP A 241 7.37 29.88 -16.23
CA ASP A 241 8.30 28.75 -16.10
C ASP A 241 7.64 27.57 -15.39
N TYR A 242 7.13 26.62 -16.18
CA TYR A 242 6.46 25.42 -15.69
C TYR A 242 7.41 24.24 -15.46
N LYS A 243 8.75 24.41 -15.54
CA LYS A 243 9.71 23.27 -15.48
C LYS A 243 9.60 22.41 -14.22
N LEU A 244 9.28 23.02 -13.08
CA LEU A 244 9.08 22.30 -11.81
C LEU A 244 7.80 21.46 -11.83
N LEU A 245 6.71 22.01 -12.37
CA LEU A 245 5.46 21.28 -12.56
C LEU A 245 5.63 20.15 -13.58
N LYS A 246 6.32 20.40 -14.71
CA LYS A 246 6.71 19.38 -15.70
C LYS A 246 7.50 18.22 -15.07
N SER A 247 8.48 18.54 -14.22
CA SER A 247 9.29 17.55 -13.49
C SER A 247 8.45 16.73 -12.51
N ALA A 248 7.59 17.39 -11.72
CA ALA A 248 6.67 16.74 -10.81
C ALA A 248 5.68 15.81 -11.55
N LEU A 249 5.10 16.27 -12.66
CA LEU A 249 4.23 15.46 -13.53
C LEU A 249 4.95 14.20 -14.02
N ILE A 250 6.20 14.32 -14.48
CA ILE A 250 7.00 13.16 -14.94
C ILE A 250 7.27 12.17 -13.81
N GLN A 251 7.60 12.65 -12.61
CA GLN A 251 7.82 11.77 -11.44
C GLN A 251 6.53 11.12 -10.93
N ILE A 252 5.39 11.83 -10.94
CA ILE A 252 4.08 11.25 -10.61
C ILE A 252 3.69 10.18 -11.64
N ILE A 253 3.80 10.47 -12.94
CA ILE A 253 3.53 9.49 -14.01
C ILE A 253 4.39 8.24 -13.84
N ASN A 254 5.67 8.40 -13.49
CA ASN A 254 6.58 7.28 -13.23
C ASN A 254 6.12 6.48 -11.99
N ASN A 255 5.83 7.15 -10.87
CA ASN A 255 5.33 6.56 -9.64
C ASN A 255 4.07 5.71 -9.87
N GLU A 256 3.03 6.29 -10.46
CA GLU A 256 1.76 5.62 -10.74
C GLU A 256 1.93 4.40 -11.68
N LEU A 257 2.85 4.48 -12.66
CA LEU A 257 3.18 3.33 -13.50
C LEU A 257 3.95 2.26 -12.71
N SER A 258 4.97 2.63 -11.94
CA SER A 258 5.78 1.69 -11.15
C SER A 258 4.93 0.88 -10.15
N ILE A 259 3.92 1.48 -9.51
CA ILE A 259 3.03 0.78 -8.56
C ILE A 259 2.28 -0.37 -9.26
N SER A 260 1.62 -0.09 -10.38
CA SER A 260 0.82 -1.10 -11.10
C SER A 260 1.63 -2.12 -11.91
N GLN A 261 2.92 -1.89 -12.12
CA GLN A 261 3.68 -2.59 -13.16
C GLN A 261 5.03 -3.15 -12.73
N GLY A 262 5.59 -2.69 -11.60
CA GLY A 262 7.03 -2.75 -11.38
C GLY A 262 7.80 -1.94 -12.42
N ASP A 263 9.08 -2.24 -12.61
CA ASP A 263 9.93 -1.60 -13.63
C ASP A 263 9.59 -2.12 -15.05
N LYS A 264 8.45 -1.69 -15.63
CA LYS A 264 7.90 -2.18 -16.91
C LYS A 264 8.69 -1.77 -18.16
N MET A 265 9.95 -1.36 -18.02
CA MET A 265 10.82 -0.81 -19.08
C MET A 265 11.09 -1.79 -20.24
N THR A 266 10.67 -3.06 -20.11
CA THR A 266 11.18 -4.14 -20.96
C THR A 266 10.16 -5.20 -21.39
N GLU A 267 8.84 -5.01 -21.38
CA GLU A 267 7.87 -6.09 -21.76
C GLU A 267 8.25 -6.85 -23.05
N GLY A 268 8.59 -6.15 -24.14
CA GLY A 268 9.06 -6.79 -25.38
C GLY A 268 10.46 -7.44 -25.31
N LYS A 269 11.38 -6.93 -24.48
CA LYS A 269 12.71 -7.54 -24.25
C LYS A 269 12.61 -8.75 -23.31
N ILE A 270 11.87 -8.63 -22.21
CA ILE A 270 11.50 -9.71 -21.30
C ILE A 270 10.81 -10.82 -22.10
N LYS A 271 9.83 -10.51 -22.95
CA LYS A 271 9.19 -11.51 -23.81
C LYS A 271 10.22 -12.27 -24.65
N LYS A 272 11.12 -11.58 -25.36
CA LYS A 272 12.19 -12.25 -26.12
C LYS A 272 13.13 -13.10 -25.24
N ILE A 273 13.50 -12.60 -24.06
CA ILE A 273 14.35 -13.34 -23.11
C ILE A 273 13.59 -14.55 -22.55
N LEU A 274 12.28 -14.47 -22.30
CA LEU A 274 11.45 -15.60 -21.91
C LEU A 274 11.29 -16.61 -23.05
N GLU A 275 11.13 -16.17 -24.30
CA GLU A 275 11.11 -17.03 -25.50
C GLU A 275 12.41 -17.85 -25.61
N GLU A 276 13.58 -17.20 -25.48
CA GLU A 276 14.89 -17.84 -25.59
C GLU A 276 15.27 -18.76 -24.40
N ASN A 277 14.66 -18.58 -23.22
CA ASN A 277 15.13 -19.22 -21.98
C ASN A 277 14.07 -20.07 -21.26
N ILE A 278 12.78 -19.89 -21.53
CA ILE A 278 11.66 -20.62 -20.90
C ILE A 278 10.64 -21.13 -21.91
N PHE A 279 10.05 -20.28 -22.76
CA PHE A 279 8.92 -20.68 -23.60
C PHE A 279 9.29 -21.66 -24.73
N LYS A 280 10.57 -21.74 -25.14
CA LYS A 280 11.07 -22.76 -26.09
C LYS A 280 10.77 -24.21 -25.67
N ASP A 281 10.62 -24.44 -24.37
CA ASP A 281 10.43 -25.78 -23.79
C ASP A 281 8.93 -26.11 -23.64
N ILE A 282 8.06 -25.09 -23.63
CA ILE A 282 6.59 -25.15 -23.60
C ILE A 282 6.07 -25.39 -25.04
N LYS A 283 5.31 -26.46 -25.27
CA LYS A 283 4.92 -26.91 -26.62
C LYS A 283 3.42 -27.24 -26.76
N THR A 284 2.73 -27.43 -25.66
CA THR A 284 1.31 -27.82 -25.56
C THR A 284 0.53 -26.83 -24.70
N VAL A 285 -0.79 -26.96 -24.63
CA VAL A 285 -1.62 -26.12 -23.74
C VAL A 285 -1.47 -26.61 -22.29
N GLU A 286 -1.29 -27.92 -22.14
CA GLU A 286 -1.03 -28.63 -20.90
C GLU A 286 0.27 -28.13 -20.24
N ASP A 287 1.35 -27.91 -21.01
CA ASP A 287 2.58 -27.28 -20.50
C ASP A 287 2.31 -25.84 -20.00
N VAL A 288 1.51 -25.06 -20.74
CA VAL A 288 1.16 -23.68 -20.35
C VAL A 288 0.37 -23.68 -19.03
N ASP A 289 -0.61 -24.58 -18.89
CA ASP A 289 -1.44 -24.69 -17.69
C ASP A 289 -0.65 -25.24 -16.49
N GLU A 290 0.29 -26.18 -16.65
CA GLU A 290 1.18 -26.62 -15.57
C GLU A 290 2.04 -25.46 -15.06
N TYR A 291 2.67 -24.69 -15.97
CA TYR A 291 3.42 -23.49 -15.60
C TYR A 291 2.54 -22.43 -14.93
N ILE A 292 1.35 -22.15 -15.45
CA ILE A 292 0.42 -21.17 -14.85
C ILE A 292 0.02 -21.59 -13.43
N ASN A 293 -0.32 -22.87 -13.22
CA ASN A 293 -0.71 -23.37 -11.91
C ASN A 293 0.47 -23.38 -10.92
N MET A 294 1.66 -23.82 -11.35
CA MET A 294 2.87 -23.79 -10.52
C MET A 294 3.19 -22.35 -10.09
N PHE A 295 3.24 -21.39 -11.02
CA PHE A 295 3.58 -20.01 -10.66
C PHE A 295 2.49 -19.32 -9.82
N LYS A 296 1.22 -19.37 -10.25
CA LYS A 296 0.13 -18.65 -9.55
C LYS A 296 -0.24 -19.28 -8.21
N SER A 297 -0.28 -20.61 -8.13
CA SER A 297 -0.89 -21.33 -7.00
C SER A 297 0.12 -21.87 -6.00
N GLN A 298 1.43 -21.87 -6.31
CA GLN A 298 2.48 -22.39 -5.43
C GLN A 298 3.61 -21.37 -5.25
N VAL A 299 4.24 -20.90 -6.34
CA VAL A 299 5.43 -20.05 -6.24
C VAL A 299 5.10 -18.65 -5.71
N ILE A 300 3.99 -18.02 -6.13
CA ILE A 300 3.60 -16.70 -5.60
C ILE A 300 3.38 -16.75 -4.09
N GLY A 301 2.63 -17.73 -3.57
CA GLY A 301 2.39 -17.86 -2.12
C GLY A 301 3.69 -17.92 -1.31
N LEU A 302 4.64 -18.77 -1.73
CA LEU A 302 5.95 -18.90 -1.08
C LEU A 302 6.83 -17.64 -1.21
N LEU A 303 6.64 -16.83 -2.26
CA LEU A 303 7.31 -15.53 -2.41
C LEU A 303 6.67 -14.43 -1.57
N GLU A 304 5.34 -14.43 -1.41
CA GLU A 304 4.62 -13.54 -0.50
C GLU A 304 4.99 -13.83 0.96
N GLU A 305 4.97 -15.11 1.37
CA GLU A 305 5.47 -15.55 2.68
C GLU A 305 6.91 -15.06 2.93
N LYS A 306 7.80 -15.23 1.95
CA LYS A 306 9.19 -14.78 2.07
C LYS A 306 9.34 -13.26 2.03
N ARG A 307 8.43 -12.52 1.37
CA ARG A 307 8.41 -11.05 1.44
C ARG A 307 8.03 -10.61 2.86
N VAL A 308 6.96 -11.17 3.44
CA VAL A 308 6.53 -10.85 4.81
C VAL A 308 7.61 -11.16 5.84
N GLU A 309 8.36 -12.27 5.68
CA GLU A 309 9.51 -12.59 6.53
C GLU A 309 10.61 -11.50 6.47
N ILE A 310 10.94 -11.03 5.26
CA ILE A 310 11.96 -9.98 5.03
C ILE A 310 11.45 -8.60 5.50
N GLU A 311 10.19 -8.28 5.26
CA GLU A 311 9.55 -7.04 5.71
C GLU A 311 9.56 -6.96 7.23
N ALA A 312 9.19 -8.04 7.93
CA ALA A 312 9.27 -8.13 9.40
C ALA A 312 10.72 -8.09 9.93
N GLU A 313 11.72 -8.55 9.18
CA GLU A 313 13.13 -8.42 9.53
C GLU A 313 13.63 -6.98 9.40
N ILE A 314 13.34 -6.31 8.28
CA ILE A 314 13.65 -4.89 8.06
C ILE A 314 12.95 -4.01 9.11
N GLU A 315 11.70 -4.30 9.44
CA GLU A 315 10.94 -3.56 10.45
C GLU A 315 11.51 -3.76 11.86
N ARG A 316 12.02 -4.97 12.17
CA ARG A 316 12.73 -5.28 13.42
C ARG A 316 14.07 -4.53 13.51
N GLU A 317 14.85 -4.46 12.42
CA GLU A 317 16.09 -3.68 12.39
C GLU A 317 15.83 -2.18 12.55
N ASN A 318 14.83 -1.63 11.84
CA ASN A 318 14.43 -0.23 11.97
C ASN A 318 13.97 0.11 13.40
N ARG A 319 13.10 -0.71 14.00
CA ARG A 319 12.69 -0.55 15.41
C ARG A 319 13.89 -0.59 16.35
N LYS A 320 14.85 -1.50 16.16
CA LYS A 320 16.07 -1.57 16.97
C LYS A 320 16.89 -0.27 16.90
N VAL A 321 17.08 0.29 15.70
CA VAL A 321 17.79 1.58 15.52
C VAL A 321 17.05 2.75 16.19
N ILE A 322 15.71 2.75 16.17
CA ILE A 322 14.88 3.73 16.89
C ILE A 322 15.07 3.58 18.40
N ILE A 323 15.02 2.35 18.93
CA ILE A 323 15.21 2.05 20.35
C ILE A 323 16.61 2.48 20.81
N ASP A 324 17.68 2.02 20.16
CA ASP A 324 19.07 2.36 20.53
C ASP A 324 19.31 3.89 20.54
N LYS A 325 18.63 4.63 19.65
CA LYS A 325 18.70 6.09 19.54
C LYS A 325 17.93 6.83 20.66
N PHE A 326 16.71 6.40 21.00
CA PHE A 326 15.82 7.17 21.89
C PHE A 326 15.77 6.63 23.32
N PHE A 327 15.96 5.32 23.55
CA PHE A 327 15.91 4.67 24.86
C PHE A 327 16.86 5.30 25.91
N PRO A 328 18.10 5.72 25.60
CA PRO A 328 18.96 6.41 26.58
C PRO A 328 18.38 7.75 27.05
N HIS A 329 17.66 8.47 26.18
CA HIS A 329 17.00 9.73 26.51
C HIS A 329 15.71 9.49 27.32
N TYR A 330 14.93 8.48 26.94
CA TYR A 330 13.73 8.04 27.67
C TYR A 330 14.08 7.63 29.11
N LEU A 331 15.06 6.75 29.28
CA LEU A 331 15.55 6.30 30.59
C LEU A 331 16.07 7.46 31.45
N LYS A 332 16.68 8.48 30.85
CA LYS A 332 17.11 9.69 31.56
C LYS A 332 15.90 10.52 32.02
N PHE A 333 14.97 10.82 31.11
CA PHE A 333 13.75 11.57 31.42
C PHE A 333 12.96 10.91 32.56
N THR A 334 12.71 9.60 32.46
CA THR A 334 12.07 8.79 33.51
C THR A 334 12.76 8.93 34.86
N LYS A 335 14.10 8.85 34.91
CA LYS A 335 14.89 9.03 36.14
C LYS A 335 14.88 10.46 36.70
N ASP A 336 14.67 11.46 35.86
CA ASP A 336 14.55 12.85 36.30
C ASP A 336 13.13 13.19 36.77
N VAL A 337 12.08 12.57 36.19
CA VAL A 337 10.68 12.63 36.66
C VAL A 337 10.53 11.99 38.05
N ILE A 338 11.12 10.80 38.27
CA ILE A 338 11.07 10.13 39.59
C ILE A 338 11.60 11.04 40.71
N LYS A 339 12.77 11.65 40.52
CA LYS A 339 13.39 12.57 41.49
C LYS A 339 12.49 13.77 41.81
N GLU A 340 11.72 14.27 40.84
CA GLU A 340 10.86 15.43 41.05
C GLU A 340 9.58 15.06 41.82
N LEU A 341 9.02 13.88 41.55
CA LEU A 341 7.91 13.33 42.34
C LEU A 341 8.35 13.00 43.79
N GLU A 342 9.56 12.45 43.98
CA GLU A 342 10.12 12.21 45.32
C GLU A 342 10.26 13.51 46.14
N LYS A 343 10.71 14.62 45.53
CA LYS A 343 10.74 15.95 46.20
C LYS A 343 9.35 16.44 46.61
N GLN A 344 8.33 16.14 45.82
CA GLN A 344 6.94 16.52 46.09
C GLN A 344 6.26 15.61 47.15
N GLY A 345 7.00 14.65 47.72
CA GLY A 345 6.54 13.80 48.82
C GLY A 345 5.81 12.53 48.37
N TYR A 346 5.76 12.23 47.07
CA TYR A 346 5.34 10.91 46.58
C TYR A 346 6.33 9.86 47.09
N LYS A 347 5.82 8.71 47.51
CA LYS A 347 6.62 7.62 48.11
C LYS A 347 6.57 6.38 47.24
N LYS A 348 7.65 5.58 47.27
CA LYS A 348 7.66 4.25 46.62
C LYS A 348 6.53 3.39 47.21
N GLY A 349 5.68 2.85 46.35
CA GLY A 349 4.49 2.08 46.73
C GLY A 349 4.75 0.57 46.74
N ASN A 350 3.97 -0.16 47.54
CA ASN A 350 4.01 -1.64 47.60
C ASN A 350 3.07 -2.30 46.56
N PHE A 351 2.88 -1.68 45.40
CA PHE A 351 2.13 -2.30 44.30
C PHE A 351 2.90 -3.49 43.70
N TYR A 352 2.20 -4.39 43.01
CA TYR A 352 2.76 -5.50 42.24
C TYR A 352 3.56 -5.07 40.98
N ALA A 353 4.13 -3.85 40.97
CA ALA A 353 5.14 -3.48 39.99
C ALA A 353 6.36 -4.41 40.19
N PRO A 354 6.95 -4.96 39.11
CA PRO A 354 8.13 -5.83 39.23
C PRO A 354 9.26 -5.09 39.95
N ASN A 355 9.97 -5.79 40.85
CA ASN A 355 10.94 -5.18 41.77
C ASN A 355 12.30 -4.89 41.10
N LYS A 356 12.29 -4.65 39.79
CA LYS A 356 13.41 -4.48 38.86
C LYS A 356 12.95 -3.60 37.70
N ASP A 357 13.90 -3.10 36.92
CA ASP A 357 13.68 -2.49 35.61
C ASP A 357 13.32 -3.58 34.55
N GLU A 358 12.23 -4.31 34.76
CA GLU A 358 11.75 -5.38 33.85
C GLU A 358 10.85 -4.79 32.76
N TYR A 359 11.47 -4.55 31.59
CA TYR A 359 10.77 -4.20 30.35
C TYR A 359 9.97 -5.40 29.85
N ILE A 360 8.64 -5.28 29.85
CA ILE A 360 7.76 -6.32 29.29
C ILE A 360 7.78 -6.19 27.77
N PHE A 361 8.64 -6.97 27.12
CA PHE A 361 8.61 -7.16 25.67
C PHE A 361 7.51 -8.16 25.33
N THR A 362 6.38 -7.69 24.79
CA THR A 362 5.29 -8.54 24.31
C THR A 362 5.71 -9.28 23.04
N ASP A 363 5.84 -10.60 23.11
CA ASP A 363 5.93 -11.58 22.00
C ASP A 363 6.52 -11.08 20.67
N ASN A 364 7.81 -10.70 20.67
CA ASN A 364 8.81 -10.86 19.58
C ASN A 364 10.11 -10.03 19.82
N GLU A 365 10.66 -10.04 21.05
CA GLU A 365 11.91 -9.34 21.45
C GLU A 365 11.98 -7.83 21.13
N CYS A 366 10.85 -7.19 20.83
CA CYS A 366 10.77 -5.80 20.41
C CYS A 366 9.45 -5.21 20.96
N PRO A 367 9.46 -4.07 21.67
CA PRO A 367 8.26 -3.52 22.27
C PRO A 367 7.37 -2.87 21.21
N ILE A 368 6.12 -3.31 21.12
CA ILE A 368 5.04 -2.57 20.45
C ILE A 368 4.58 -1.48 21.42
N ASP A 369 4.16 -1.91 22.61
CA ASP A 369 4.01 -1.10 23.82
C ASP A 369 5.17 -1.34 24.78
N SER A 370 5.55 -0.33 25.56
CA SER A 370 6.49 -0.48 26.67
C SER A 370 6.09 0.37 27.89
N SER A 371 5.47 -0.28 28.88
CA SER A 371 5.07 0.34 30.15
C SER A 371 6.15 0.17 31.22
N TYR A 372 6.76 1.28 31.63
CA TYR A 372 7.72 1.34 32.75
C TYR A 372 7.04 1.95 33.99
N PHE A 373 6.90 1.16 35.05
CA PHE A 373 6.31 1.62 36.31
C PHE A 373 7.33 2.41 37.13
N LEU A 374 6.98 3.62 37.57
CA LEU A 374 7.92 4.53 38.27
C LEU A 374 8.23 4.09 39.70
N GLY A 375 7.68 2.97 40.18
CA GLY A 375 7.76 2.50 41.57
C GLY A 375 6.98 3.35 42.58
N LEU A 376 6.56 4.57 42.23
CA LEU A 376 5.82 5.52 43.07
C LEU A 376 4.31 5.21 43.15
N GLY A 377 3.97 3.92 43.30
CA GLY A 377 2.59 3.44 43.32
C GLY A 377 2.00 3.32 41.90
N SER A 378 0.85 3.94 41.69
CA SER A 378 0.05 3.86 40.45
C SER A 378 0.61 4.65 39.26
N VAL A 379 1.68 5.44 39.43
CA VAL A 379 2.24 6.26 38.35
C VAL A 379 3.13 5.42 37.42
N PHE A 380 2.79 5.42 36.12
CA PHE A 380 3.53 4.71 35.07
C PHE A 380 3.89 5.64 33.91
N LEU A 381 4.91 5.24 33.16
CA LEU A 381 5.34 5.91 31.94
C LEU A 381 5.30 4.90 30.80
N GLN A 382 4.39 5.10 29.86
CA GLN A 382 4.22 4.26 28.67
C GLN A 382 4.96 4.90 27.49
N SER A 383 5.68 4.08 26.74
CA SER A 383 6.25 4.47 25.45
C SER A 383 5.76 3.54 24.34
N ASP A 384 5.12 4.15 23.33
CA ASP A 384 4.63 3.48 22.12
C ASP A 384 5.57 3.86 20.96
N CYS A 385 5.87 2.92 20.06
CA CYS A 385 6.73 3.15 18.90
C CYS A 385 5.92 3.25 17.59
N GLU A 386 5.48 4.45 17.24
CA GLU A 386 4.74 4.73 16.00
C GLU A 386 5.63 5.45 14.95
N ASP A 387 5.66 4.95 13.70
CA ASP A 387 6.22 5.60 12.50
C ASP A 387 7.49 6.45 12.71
N ASN A 388 8.61 5.78 12.99
CA ASN A 388 9.93 6.40 13.25
C ASN A 388 10.02 7.34 14.48
N SER A 389 9.01 7.33 15.34
CA SER A 389 8.93 8.15 16.56
C SER A 389 8.65 7.31 17.81
N ILE A 390 8.78 7.91 18.99
CA ILE A 390 8.32 7.32 20.25
C ILE A 390 7.39 8.32 20.95
N ILE A 391 6.16 7.90 21.20
CA ILE A 391 5.16 8.68 21.95
C ILE A 391 5.27 8.29 23.42
N CYS A 392 5.64 9.25 24.27
CA CYS A 392 5.78 9.05 25.71
C CYS A 392 4.53 9.58 26.43
N ARG A 393 3.84 8.74 27.19
CA ARG A 393 2.67 9.12 28.01
C ARG A 393 2.96 8.89 29.49
N LEU A 394 2.68 9.89 30.33
CA LEU A 394 2.68 9.75 31.80
C LEU A 394 1.25 9.44 32.25
N GLY A 395 1.04 8.30 32.90
CA GLY A 395 -0.27 7.85 33.35
C GLY A 395 -0.32 7.58 34.85
N ILE A 396 -1.53 7.54 35.39
CA ILE A 396 -1.82 7.08 36.75
C ILE A 396 -2.90 6.00 36.65
N ALA A 397 -2.59 4.79 37.10
CA ALA A 397 -3.53 3.67 37.12
C ALA A 397 -4.37 3.71 38.41
N GLU A 398 -5.60 4.19 38.34
CA GLU A 398 -6.59 3.91 39.40
C GLU A 398 -7.12 2.49 39.26
N GLU A 399 -7.27 1.78 40.37
CA GLU A 399 -8.08 0.56 40.43
C GLU A 399 -9.56 0.99 40.36
N GLU A 400 -10.37 0.40 39.47
CA GLU A 400 -11.80 0.75 39.33
C GLU A 400 -12.65 0.51 40.61
N ASP A 401 -12.10 -0.17 41.61
CA ASP A 401 -12.77 -0.57 42.85
C ASP A 401 -12.66 0.48 43.99
N LYS A 402 -13.00 1.74 43.68
CA LYS A 402 -13.38 2.75 44.69
C LYS A 402 -14.25 3.89 44.13
N LYS A 403 -15.57 3.71 44.22
CA LYS A 403 -16.52 4.83 44.27
C LYS A 403 -16.30 5.64 45.55
N ILE A 404 -15.58 6.75 45.46
CA ILE A 404 -15.55 7.80 46.49
C ILE A 404 -16.61 8.86 46.13
N LYS A 405 -17.30 9.39 47.16
CA LYS A 405 -18.33 10.43 47.06
C LYS A 405 -17.74 11.82 47.29
#